data_AF-D8R216-F1
#
_entry.id   AF-D8R216-F1
#
_cell.length_a   1.000
_cell.length_b   1.000
_cell.length_c   1.000
_cell.angle_alpha   90.00
_cell.angle_beta   90.00
_cell.angle_gamma   90.00
#
_symmetry.space_group_name_H-M   'P 1'
#
loop_
_entity.id
_entity.type
_entity.pdbx_description
1 polymer ?
#
loop_
_entity_poly.entity_id
_entity_poly.type
_entity_poly.pdbx_seq_one_letter_code
_entity_poly.pdbx_strand_id
1 'polypeptide(L)' 'WRSSSKGPEEEQVDCSVCLEQFLAGQTLLCLPCKHKFHPACLTPWLEQHEQCPYCRA' A
#
# COMPACT_ATOMS: atom_id res chain seq x y z
N TRP A 1 6.84 -33.94 3.94
CA TRP A 1 5.90 -32.81 4.03
C TRP A 1 6.45 -31.83 5.05
N ARG A 2 7.51 -31.10 4.68
CA ARG A 2 8.17 -30.18 5.61
C ARG A 2 7.30 -28.93 5.76
N SER A 3 6.95 -28.69 7.01
CA SER A 3 6.26 -27.57 7.63
C SER A 3 6.06 -26.34 6.75
N SER A 4 4.80 -26.04 6.45
CA SER A 4 4.37 -24.73 5.98
C SER A 4 4.22 -23.84 7.22
N SER A 5 5.27 -23.12 7.58
CA SER A 5 5.22 -22.05 8.57
C SER A 5 4.62 -20.83 7.89
N LYS A 6 3.29 -20.67 7.96
CA LYS A 6 2.64 -19.41 7.61
C LYS A 6 3.03 -18.37 8.67
N GLY A 7 3.96 -17.48 8.30
CA GLY A 7 4.33 -16.32 9.11
C GLY A 7 3.15 -15.34 9.27
N PRO A 8 3.19 -14.47 10.29
CA PRO A 8 2.06 -13.61 10.64
C PRO A 8 1.76 -12.61 9.52
N GLU A 9 0.47 -12.36 9.32
CA GLU A 9 -0.15 -11.38 8.43
C GLU A 9 0.81 -10.41 7.72
N GLU A 10 0.89 -10.53 6.39
CA GLU A 10 1.48 -9.55 5.48
C GLU A 10 0.64 -8.26 5.53
N GLU A 11 0.82 -7.47 6.57
CA GLU A 11 0.37 -6.09 6.58
C GLU A 11 1.21 -5.35 5.53
N GLN A 12 0.56 -4.70 4.56
CA GLN A 12 1.24 -4.03 3.46
C GLN A 12 2.18 -2.95 4.03
N VAL A 13 3.48 -3.25 4.03
CA VAL A 13 4.55 -2.40 4.60
C VAL A 13 5.25 -1.57 3.52
N ASP A 14 4.84 -1.70 2.26
CA ASP A 14 5.42 -1.00 1.13
C ASP A 14 4.37 -0.30 0.25
N CYS A 15 4.81 0.79 -0.38
CA CYS A 15 4.01 1.56 -1.32
C CYS A 15 4.08 0.91 -2.69
N SER A 16 2.97 0.38 -3.21
CA SER A 16 2.98 -0.27 -4.54
C SER A 16 3.19 0.69 -5.73
N VAL A 17 3.25 2.01 -5.48
CA VAL A 17 3.51 3.02 -6.51
C VAL A 17 5.01 3.27 -6.68
N CYS A 18 5.74 3.51 -5.58
CA CYS A 18 7.19 3.73 -5.61
C CYS A 18 8.03 2.51 -5.21
N LEU A 19 7.37 1.44 -4.75
CA LEU A 19 7.97 0.20 -4.25
C LEU A 19 8.92 0.40 -3.06
N GLU A 20 8.71 1.47 -2.29
CA GLU A 20 9.47 1.77 -1.07
C GLU A 20 8.71 1.36 0.20
N GLN A 21 9.47 0.96 1.22
CA GLN A 21 8.93 0.62 2.53
C GLN A 21 8.44 1.86 3.28
N PHE A 22 7.32 1.70 3.96
CA PHE A 22 6.77 2.70 4.86
C PHE A 22 7.64 2.81 6.11
N LEU A 23 8.09 4.03 6.41
CA LEU A 23 8.87 4.29 7.62
C LEU A 23 7.95 4.54 8.83
N ALA A 24 8.40 4.11 10.01
CA ALA A 24 7.69 4.40 11.25
C ALA A 24 7.60 5.93 11.46
N GLY A 25 6.37 6.44 11.58
CA GLY A 25 6.11 7.87 11.72
C GLY A 25 5.95 8.64 10.40
N GLN A 26 6.05 7.98 9.23
CA GLN A 26 5.64 8.60 7.98
C GLN A 26 4.12 8.74 7.88
N THR A 27 3.69 9.82 7.24
CA THR A 27 2.27 10.04 6.93
C THR A 27 1.89 9.22 5.72
N LEU A 28 1.00 8.26 5.91
CA LEU A 28 0.42 7.45 4.85
C LEU A 28 -1.04 7.80 4.66
N LEU A 29 -1.50 7.73 3.43
CA LEU A 29 -2.90 7.89 3.06
C LEU A 29 -3.53 6.50 2.94
N CYS A 30 -4.59 6.27 3.71
CA CYS A 30 -5.37 5.05 3.65
C CYS A 30 -6.65 5.31 2.85
N LEU A 31 -6.86 4.57 1.77
CA LEU A 31 -8.09 4.65 0.97
C LEU A 31 -9.23 3.89 1.67
N PRO A 32 -10.50 4.16 1.29
CA PRO A 32 -11.65 3.38 1.76
C PRO A 32 -11.55 1.88 1.47
N CYS A 33 -10.75 1.49 0.46
CA CYS A 33 -10.43 0.09 0.16
C CYS A 33 -9.39 -0.55 1.09
N LYS A 34 -8.95 0.16 2.15
CA LYS A 34 -7.95 -0.27 3.15
C LYS A 34 -6.49 -0.35 2.66
N HIS A 35 -6.20 0.11 1.44
CA HIS A 35 -4.82 0.18 0.95
C HIS A 35 -4.14 1.48 1.38
N LYS A 36 -2.89 1.36 1.81
CA LYS A 36 -2.04 2.45 2.30
C LYS A 36 -1.05 2.87 1.19
N PHE A 37 -0.88 4.17 0.98
CA PHE A 37 0.10 4.71 0.03
C PHE A 37 0.74 5.98 0.57
N HIS A 38 1.89 6.37 0.03
CA HIS A 38 2.44 7.70 0.30
C HIS A 38 1.52 8.78 -0.27
N PRO A 39 1.24 9.87 0.47
CA PRO A 39 0.50 11.00 -0.07
C PRO A 39 1.17 11.56 -1.33
N ALA A 40 2.51 11.62 -1.35
CA ALA A 40 3.26 12.06 -2.52
C ALA A 40 3.11 11.14 -3.75
N CYS A 41 2.81 9.86 -3.55
CA CYS A 41 2.57 8.90 -4.64
C CYS A 41 1.10 8.87 -5.05
N LEU A 42 0.20 8.96 -4.08
CA LEU A 42 -1.25 8.86 -4.31
C LEU A 42 -1.84 10.15 -4.89
N THR A 43 -1.38 11.32 -4.47
CA THR A 43 -1.86 12.62 -5.01
C THR A 43 -1.76 12.69 -6.54
N PRO A 44 -0.57 12.54 -7.17
CA PRO A 44 -0.45 12.60 -8.62
C PRO A 44 -1.13 11.43 -9.34
N TRP A 45 -1.35 10.32 -8.63
CA TRP A 45 -2.13 9.20 -9.15
C TRP A 45 -3.61 9.58 -9.24
N LEU A 46 -4.21 10.14 -8.17
CA LEU A 46 -5.61 10.57 -8.14
C LEU A 46 -5.92 11.69 -9.12
N GLU A 47 -4.92 12.52 -9.45
CA GLU A 47 -5.05 13.53 -10.51
C GLU A 47 -5.23 12.92 -11.91
N GLN A 48 -4.70 11.71 -12.14
CA GLN A 48 -4.79 11.01 -13.44
C GLN A 48 -5.84 9.89 -13.44
N HIS A 49 -6.02 9.24 -12.29
CA HIS A 49 -6.82 8.04 -12.09
C HIS A 49 -7.51 8.10 -10.72
N GLU A 50 -8.84 8.25 -10.73
CA GLU A 50 -9.69 8.29 -9.52
C GLU A 50 -9.87 6.94 -8.81
N GLN A 51 -9.09 5.92 -9.17
CA GLN A 51 -9.22 4.56 -8.67
C GLN A 51 -7.97 4.10 -7.92
N CYS A 52 -8.12 3.17 -6.98
CA CYS A 52 -6.98 2.66 -6.23
C CYS A 52 -5.98 1.91 -7.15
N PRO A 53 -4.66 2.22 -7.10
CA PRO A 53 -3.66 1.55 -7.94
C PRO A 53 -3.51 0.05 -7.66
N TYR A 54 -3.90 -0.40 -6.46
CA TYR A 54 -3.77 -1.80 -6.04
C TYR A 54 -4.98 -2.64 -6.42
N CYS A 55 -6.19 -2.21 -6.04
CA CYS A 55 -7.41 -2.99 -6.26
C CYS A 55 -8.21 -2.57 -7.50
N ARG A 56 -7.92 -1.41 -8.11
CA ARG A 56 -8.68 -0.82 -9.24
C ARG A 56 -10.20 -0.75 -8.98
N ALA A 57 -10.58 -0.68 -7.71
CA ALA A 57 -11.94 -0.53 -7.22
C ALA A 57 -12.23 0.93 -6.90
#